data_AF-A0AAE0CAW0-F1
#
_entry.id   AF-A0AAE0CAW0-F1
#
_cell.length_a   1.000
_cell.length_b   1.000
_cell.length_c   1.000
_cell.angle_alpha   90.00
_cell.angle_beta   90.00
_cell.angle_gamma   90.00
#
_symmetry.space_group_name_H-M   'P 1'
#
loop_
_entity.id
_entity.type
_entity.pdbx_description
1 polymer ?
#
loop_
_entity_poly.entity_id
_entity_poly.type
_entity_poly.pdbx_seq_one_letter_code
_entity_poly.pdbx_strand_id
1 'polypeptide(L)'
;MTGGATHDGQDELAEEANKERIDRAEQLDGLRLQVNALEDVLSRRWQERKGSVDTHNLAGAVMAVEASMSSGKALGPAVSALAGQCEGDVLVHAAIDSLPPSVREHGVMSKAQLLESLEEVKPAARELVLIPSGSSAGPITMVVARVAAALRVREDAGSGGSIESTLARVQGLIAADEVVAAAAELEDACKGTAAAPIVGEWVKAARERALVDQTLSVLQAQAITLTAAYTSQ
;
A
#
# COMPACT_ATOMS: atom_id res chain seq x y z
N MET A 1 76.44 57.77 -18.65
CA MET A 1 75.08 58.18 -18.22
C MET A 1 74.08 57.57 -19.20
N THR A 2 73.79 56.27 -19.10
CA THR A 2 72.88 55.57 -20.02
C THR A 2 72.08 54.44 -19.33
N GLY A 3 72.09 54.36 -17.99
CA GLY A 3 71.43 53.29 -17.23
C GLY A 3 70.06 53.64 -16.65
N GLY A 4 69.59 54.89 -16.76
CA GLY A 4 68.32 55.34 -16.15
C GLY A 4 67.08 55.06 -17.00
N ALA A 5 67.19 55.11 -18.33
CA ALA A 5 66.04 54.97 -19.22
C ALA A 5 65.56 53.51 -19.43
N THR A 6 66.44 52.52 -19.17
CA THR A 6 66.10 51.09 -19.31
C THR A 6 65.44 50.49 -18.08
N HIS A 7 65.62 51.09 -16.89
CA HIS A 7 64.98 50.62 -15.66
C HIS A 7 63.53 51.14 -15.54
N ASP A 8 63.30 52.39 -15.94
CA ASP A 8 61.99 53.06 -15.94
C ASP A 8 60.97 52.36 -16.85
N GLY A 9 61.37 52.02 -18.07
CA GLY A 9 60.51 51.25 -19.00
C GLY A 9 60.32 49.78 -18.61
N GLN A 10 61.17 49.21 -17.75
CA GLN A 10 60.96 47.85 -17.23
C GLN A 10 59.96 47.82 -16.07
N ASP A 11 59.93 48.88 -15.24
CA ASP A 11 58.99 49.01 -14.14
C ASP A 11 57.57 49.33 -14.64
N GLU A 12 57.43 50.19 -15.66
CA GLU A 12 56.12 50.51 -16.27
C GLU A 12 55.46 49.28 -16.93
N LEU A 13 56.25 48.46 -17.66
CA LEU A 13 55.77 47.19 -18.23
C LEU A 13 55.39 46.18 -17.15
N ALA A 14 56.10 46.17 -16.02
CA ALA A 14 55.80 45.30 -14.90
C ALA A 14 54.50 45.71 -14.19
N GLU A 15 54.23 47.00 -14.05
CA GLU A 15 52.98 47.51 -13.49
C GLU A 15 51.77 47.18 -14.39
N GLU A 16 51.88 47.41 -15.70
CA GLU A 16 50.82 47.10 -16.66
C GLU A 16 50.49 45.59 -16.66
N ALA A 17 51.52 44.74 -16.65
CA ALA A 17 51.36 43.29 -16.55
C ALA A 17 50.75 42.84 -15.22
N ASN A 18 51.05 43.54 -14.11
CA ASN A 18 50.46 43.25 -12.81
C ASN A 18 48.97 43.62 -12.77
N LYS A 19 48.62 44.77 -13.34
CA LYS A 19 47.24 45.22 -13.50
C LYS A 19 46.41 44.24 -14.34
N GLU A 20 46.93 43.82 -15.50
CA GLU A 20 46.26 42.83 -16.34
C GLU A 20 46.06 41.49 -15.60
N ARG A 21 47.02 41.08 -14.76
CA ARG A 21 46.90 39.86 -13.95
C ARG A 21 45.84 39.98 -12.87
N ILE A 22 45.70 41.15 -12.23
CA ILE A 22 44.65 41.44 -11.26
C ILE A 22 43.28 41.41 -11.95
N ASP A 23 43.14 42.10 -13.09
CA ASP A 23 41.89 42.13 -13.86
C ASP A 23 41.47 40.71 -14.32
N ARG A 24 42.43 39.90 -14.79
CA ARG A 24 42.17 38.50 -15.15
C ARG A 24 41.81 37.65 -13.93
N ALA A 25 42.41 37.89 -12.76
CA ALA A 25 42.07 37.18 -11.54
C ALA A 25 40.62 37.48 -11.10
N GLU A 26 40.21 38.74 -11.15
CA GLU A 26 38.83 39.15 -10.86
C GLU A 26 37.82 38.52 -11.83
N GLN A 27 38.14 38.47 -13.13
CA GLN A 27 37.30 37.80 -14.11
C GLN A 27 37.17 36.29 -13.84
N LEU A 28 38.28 35.63 -13.48
CA LEU A 28 38.28 34.21 -13.14
C LEU A 28 37.45 33.92 -11.88
N ASP A 29 37.52 34.78 -10.87
CA ASP A 29 36.71 34.63 -9.66
C ASP A 29 35.22 34.90 -9.93
N GLY A 30 34.90 35.86 -10.79
CA GLY A 30 33.53 36.08 -11.28
C GLY A 30 32.97 34.87 -12.03
N LEU A 31 33.76 34.27 -12.92
CA LEU A 31 33.40 33.05 -13.65
C LEU A 31 33.19 31.86 -12.70
N ARG A 32 34.08 31.67 -11.70
CA ARG A 32 33.93 30.62 -10.69
C ARG A 32 32.63 30.76 -9.91
N LEU A 33 32.28 31.98 -9.50
CA LEU A 33 31.03 32.22 -8.79
C LEU A 33 29.80 31.88 -9.66
N GLN A 34 29.82 32.25 -10.94
CA GLN A 34 28.75 31.93 -11.88
C GLN A 34 28.62 30.42 -12.12
N VAL A 35 29.73 29.70 -12.29
CA VAL A 35 29.73 28.24 -12.45
C VAL A 35 29.16 27.56 -11.21
N ASN A 36 29.61 27.94 -10.02
CA ASN A 36 29.11 27.36 -8.76
C ASN A 36 27.61 27.63 -8.57
N ALA A 37 27.14 28.85 -8.89
CA ALA A 37 25.71 29.18 -8.81
C ALA A 37 24.89 28.34 -9.81
N LEU A 38 25.41 28.12 -11.03
CA LEU A 38 24.75 27.29 -12.02
C LEU A 38 24.74 25.81 -11.60
N GLU A 39 25.83 25.30 -11.05
CA GLU A 39 25.91 23.94 -10.53
C GLU A 39 24.89 23.70 -9.41
N ASP A 40 24.75 24.65 -8.49
CA ASP A 40 23.76 24.57 -7.41
C ASP A 40 22.32 24.57 -7.95
N VAL A 41 21.97 25.51 -8.83
CA VAL A 41 20.63 25.59 -9.44
C VAL A 41 20.32 24.35 -10.27
N LEU A 42 21.27 23.86 -11.06
CA LEU A 42 21.08 22.64 -11.85
C LEU A 42 20.89 21.45 -10.92
N SER A 43 21.74 21.28 -9.91
CA SER A 43 21.66 20.18 -8.93
C SER A 43 20.29 20.13 -8.25
N ARG A 44 19.79 21.28 -7.78
CA ARG A 44 18.44 21.39 -7.19
C ARG A 44 17.35 21.00 -8.18
N ARG A 45 17.39 21.55 -9.39
CA ARG A 45 16.39 21.25 -10.44
C ARG A 45 16.42 19.79 -10.90
N TRP A 46 17.60 19.16 -10.90
CA TRP A 46 17.76 17.73 -11.17
C TRP A 46 17.13 16.89 -10.05
N GLN A 47 17.34 17.26 -8.79
CA GLN A 47 16.74 16.59 -7.63
C GLN A 47 15.22 16.71 -7.64
N GLU A 48 14.67 17.91 -7.85
CA GLU A 48 13.23 18.15 -7.96
C GLU A 48 12.60 17.33 -9.10
N ARG A 49 13.22 17.33 -10.28
CA ARG A 49 12.72 16.57 -11.43
C ARG A 49 12.73 15.08 -11.15
N LYS A 50 13.82 14.56 -10.56
CA LYS A 50 13.92 13.15 -10.21
C LYS A 50 12.84 12.77 -9.20
N GLY A 51 12.69 13.57 -8.14
CA GLY A 51 11.64 13.38 -7.15
C GLY A 51 10.23 13.40 -7.74
N SER A 52 9.95 14.32 -8.67
CA SER A 52 8.65 14.40 -9.34
C SER A 52 8.35 13.20 -10.25
N VAL A 53 9.37 12.62 -10.89
CA VAL A 53 9.20 11.41 -11.70
C VAL A 53 8.94 10.22 -10.79
N ASP A 54 9.69 10.08 -9.71
CA ASP A 54 9.55 8.99 -8.75
C ASP A 54 8.17 9.00 -8.07
N THR A 55 7.67 10.18 -7.69
CA THR A 55 6.32 10.31 -7.09
C THR A 55 5.21 9.99 -8.09
N HIS A 56 5.34 10.43 -9.35
CA HIS A 56 4.35 10.13 -10.38
C HIS A 56 4.31 8.63 -10.71
N ASN A 57 5.47 8.00 -10.82
CA ASN A 57 5.58 6.56 -11.06
C ASN A 57 4.96 5.76 -9.91
N LEU A 58 5.28 6.14 -8.66
CA LEU A 58 4.70 5.51 -7.46
C LEU A 58 3.17 5.67 -7.44
N ALA A 59 2.65 6.88 -7.65
CA ALA A 59 1.21 7.12 -7.69
C ALA A 59 0.53 6.32 -8.81
N GLY A 60 1.14 6.27 -10.00
CA GLY A 60 0.66 5.47 -11.13
C GLY A 60 0.62 3.97 -10.82
N ALA A 61 1.66 3.45 -10.20
CA ALA A 61 1.76 2.05 -9.80
C ALA A 61 0.74 1.70 -8.70
N VAL A 62 0.52 2.58 -7.73
CA VAL A 62 -0.52 2.44 -6.70
C VAL A 62 -1.92 2.38 -7.33
N MET A 63 -2.23 3.25 -8.29
CA MET A 63 -3.49 3.20 -9.03
C MET A 63 -3.65 1.90 -9.83
N ALA A 64 -2.56 1.36 -10.40
CA ALA A 64 -2.60 0.09 -11.12
C ALA A 64 -2.89 -1.10 -10.19
N VAL A 65 -2.38 -1.06 -8.95
CA VAL A 65 -2.71 -2.04 -7.90
C VAL A 65 -4.19 -1.93 -7.52
N GLU A 66 -4.68 -0.72 -7.27
CA GLU A 66 -6.09 -0.46 -6.95
C GLU A 66 -7.06 -0.91 -8.06
N ALA A 67 -6.70 -0.69 -9.33
CA ALA A 67 -7.47 -1.15 -10.48
C ALA A 67 -7.50 -2.69 -10.57
N SER A 68 -6.37 -3.34 -10.27
CA SER A 68 -6.29 -4.82 -10.22
C SER A 68 -7.17 -5.39 -9.10
N MET A 69 -7.16 -4.75 -7.93
CA MET A 69 -8.01 -5.12 -6.78
C MET A 69 -9.49 -4.94 -7.08
N SER A 70 -9.87 -3.82 -7.70
CA SER A 70 -11.26 -3.53 -8.06
C SER A 70 -11.84 -4.52 -9.07
N SER A 71 -10.98 -5.03 -9.97
CA SER A 71 -11.36 -6.00 -10.99
C SER A 71 -11.16 -7.47 -10.56
N GLY A 72 -10.64 -7.72 -9.36
CA GLY A 72 -10.34 -9.07 -8.86
C GLY A 72 -9.30 -9.83 -9.68
N LYS A 73 -8.40 -9.11 -10.38
CA LYS A 73 -7.35 -9.71 -11.21
C LYS A 73 -6.11 -10.02 -10.38
N ALA A 74 -5.21 -10.84 -10.93
CA ALA A 74 -3.91 -11.13 -10.32
C ALA A 74 -3.13 -9.84 -10.02
N LEU A 75 -2.68 -9.69 -8.77
CA LEU A 75 -1.93 -8.50 -8.34
C LEU A 75 -0.45 -8.55 -8.72
N GLY A 76 0.08 -9.73 -9.03
CA GLY A 76 1.52 -9.96 -9.31
C GLY A 76 2.14 -9.00 -10.32
N PRO A 77 1.54 -8.78 -11.51
CA PRO A 77 2.10 -7.85 -12.49
C PRO A 77 2.18 -6.40 -11.99
N ALA A 78 1.14 -5.93 -11.30
CA ALA A 78 1.08 -4.56 -10.78
C ALA A 78 2.08 -4.37 -9.63
N VAL A 79 2.18 -5.36 -8.75
CA VAL A 79 3.12 -5.38 -7.61
C VAL A 79 4.58 -5.48 -8.09
N SER A 80 4.86 -6.31 -9.11
CA SER A 80 6.20 -6.41 -9.68
C SER A 80 6.62 -5.13 -10.41
N ALA A 81 5.68 -4.49 -11.12
CA ALA A 81 5.93 -3.19 -11.74
C ALA A 81 6.22 -2.11 -10.69
N LEU A 82 5.50 -2.12 -9.56
CA LEU A 82 5.74 -1.23 -8.43
C LEU A 82 7.14 -1.45 -7.84
N ALA A 83 7.55 -2.69 -7.59
CA ALA A 83 8.87 -3.02 -7.06
C ALA A 83 10.02 -2.53 -7.97
N GLY A 84 9.88 -2.71 -9.29
CA GLY A 84 10.91 -2.27 -10.26
C GLY A 84 10.98 -0.76 -10.45
N GLN A 85 9.89 -0.03 -10.23
CA GLN A 85 9.90 1.44 -10.28
C GLN A 85 10.42 2.08 -8.99
N CYS A 86 10.36 1.35 -7.87
CA CYS A 86 10.72 1.82 -6.54
C CYS A 86 11.89 1.01 -5.94
N GLU A 87 12.93 0.70 -6.73
CA GLU A 87 14.08 -0.12 -6.29
C GLU A 87 14.77 0.39 -5.00
N GLY A 88 14.72 1.69 -4.72
CA GLY A 88 15.31 2.29 -3.52
C GLY A 88 14.38 2.47 -2.32
N ASP A 89 13.08 2.20 -2.45
CA ASP A 89 12.10 2.48 -1.38
C ASP A 89 11.86 1.24 -0.51
N VAL A 90 12.53 1.22 0.66
CA VAL A 90 12.44 0.12 1.63
C VAL A 90 11.01 -0.10 2.12
N LEU A 91 10.21 0.95 2.25
CA LEU A 91 8.82 0.83 2.72
C LEU A 91 7.95 0.17 1.65
N VAL A 92 8.14 0.54 0.38
CA VAL A 92 7.44 -0.11 -0.74
C VAL A 92 7.78 -1.59 -0.80
N HIS A 93 9.06 -1.97 -0.71
CA HIS A 93 9.46 -3.38 -0.70
C HIS A 93 8.91 -4.14 0.50
N ALA A 94 8.97 -3.57 1.71
CA ALA A 94 8.40 -4.19 2.90
C ALA A 94 6.88 -4.38 2.80
N ALA A 95 6.18 -3.39 2.24
CA ALA A 95 4.74 -3.47 2.00
C ALA A 95 4.40 -4.59 1.01
N ILE A 96 5.15 -4.70 -0.09
CA ILE A 96 5.00 -5.77 -1.08
C ILE A 96 5.30 -7.15 -0.48
N ASP A 97 6.37 -7.25 0.33
CA ASP A 97 6.79 -8.50 0.95
C ASP A 97 5.80 -9.01 1.99
N SER A 98 5.06 -8.11 2.64
CA SER A 98 3.98 -8.47 3.57
C SER A 98 2.80 -9.20 2.90
N LEU A 99 2.67 -9.08 1.57
CA LEU A 99 1.57 -9.72 0.84
C LEU A 99 1.79 -11.23 0.68
N PRO A 100 0.79 -12.08 1.00
CA PRO A 100 0.85 -13.52 0.81
C PRO A 100 1.08 -13.91 -0.66
N PRO A 101 1.71 -15.06 -0.93
CA PRO A 101 1.89 -15.55 -2.30
C PRO A 101 0.56 -15.76 -3.04
N SER A 102 -0.47 -16.22 -2.32
CA SER A 102 -1.83 -16.43 -2.86
C SER A 102 -2.38 -15.17 -3.53
N VAL A 103 -2.22 -14.03 -2.87
CA VAL A 103 -2.64 -12.71 -3.36
C VAL A 103 -1.90 -12.30 -4.62
N ARG A 104 -0.59 -12.57 -4.70
CA ARG A 104 0.23 -12.19 -5.85
C ARG A 104 -0.15 -12.99 -7.09
N GLU A 105 -0.39 -14.29 -6.92
CA GLU A 105 -0.69 -15.21 -8.01
C GLU A 105 -2.14 -15.11 -8.50
N HIS A 106 -3.11 -15.11 -7.56
CA HIS A 106 -4.53 -15.25 -7.88
C HIS A 106 -5.32 -13.94 -7.73
N GLY A 107 -4.73 -12.93 -7.11
CA GLY A 107 -5.41 -11.68 -6.79
C GLY A 107 -6.22 -11.76 -5.49
N VAL A 108 -7.10 -10.79 -5.29
CA VAL A 108 -8.06 -10.77 -4.18
C VAL A 108 -9.46 -10.54 -4.70
N MET A 109 -10.46 -11.07 -4.00
CA MET A 109 -11.86 -10.82 -4.32
C MET A 109 -12.17 -9.32 -4.16
N SER A 110 -12.83 -8.72 -5.14
CA SER A 110 -13.38 -7.38 -4.99
C SER A 110 -14.47 -7.36 -3.91
N LYS A 111 -14.82 -6.19 -3.37
CA LYS A 111 -15.93 -6.08 -2.38
C LYS A 111 -17.25 -6.65 -2.91
N ALA A 112 -17.53 -6.44 -4.20
CA ALA A 112 -18.72 -6.98 -4.86
C ALA A 112 -18.66 -8.51 -4.91
N GLN A 113 -17.52 -9.09 -5.29
CA GLN A 113 -17.31 -10.54 -5.30
C GLN A 113 -17.40 -11.13 -3.89
N LEU A 114 -16.90 -10.42 -2.87
CA LEU A 114 -16.96 -10.85 -1.47
C LEU A 114 -18.41 -10.90 -0.96
N LEU A 115 -19.25 -9.93 -1.37
CA LEU A 115 -20.68 -9.93 -1.06
C LEU A 115 -21.42 -11.04 -1.81
N GLU A 116 -21.10 -11.26 -3.08
CA GLU A 116 -21.67 -12.34 -3.89
C GLU A 116 -21.33 -13.71 -3.31
N SER A 117 -20.06 -13.97 -2.98
CA SER A 117 -19.64 -15.23 -2.36
C SER A 117 -20.21 -15.40 -0.96
N LEU A 118 -20.49 -14.31 -0.23
CA LEU A 118 -21.21 -14.41 1.03
C LEU A 118 -22.62 -14.95 0.81
N GLU A 119 -23.35 -14.54 -0.24
CA GLU A 119 -24.67 -15.09 -0.57
C GLU A 119 -24.61 -16.60 -0.85
N GLU A 120 -23.52 -17.09 -1.46
CA GLU A 120 -23.30 -18.52 -1.70
C GLU A 120 -23.03 -19.30 -0.41
N VAL A 121 -22.31 -18.69 0.54
CA VAL A 121 -21.95 -19.30 1.84
C VAL A 121 -23.12 -19.28 2.84
N LYS A 122 -24.03 -18.29 2.75
CA LYS A 122 -25.21 -18.17 3.63
C LYS A 122 -26.03 -19.46 3.81
N PRO A 123 -26.48 -20.16 2.74
CA PRO A 123 -27.29 -21.37 2.91
C PRO A 123 -26.54 -22.46 3.68
N ALA A 124 -25.25 -22.68 3.36
CA ALA A 124 -24.41 -23.64 4.05
C ALA A 124 -24.18 -23.24 5.53
N ALA A 125 -23.93 -21.96 5.79
CA ALA A 125 -23.79 -21.44 7.15
C ALA A 125 -25.08 -21.65 7.97
N ARG A 126 -26.26 -21.34 7.41
CA ARG A 126 -27.55 -21.53 8.08
C ARG A 126 -27.82 -22.99 8.44
N GLU A 127 -27.51 -23.92 7.54
CA GLU A 127 -27.76 -25.35 7.76
C GLU A 127 -26.78 -25.97 8.76
N LEU A 128 -25.50 -25.58 8.66
CA LEU A 128 -24.42 -26.26 9.37
C LEU A 128 -24.05 -25.62 10.70
N VAL A 129 -24.43 -24.36 10.96
CA VAL A 129 -24.18 -23.69 12.25
C VAL A 129 -24.90 -24.38 13.42
N LEU A 130 -25.95 -25.14 13.13
CA LEU A 130 -26.72 -25.90 14.12
C LEU A 130 -26.08 -27.25 14.49
N ILE A 131 -25.02 -27.65 13.78
CA ILE A 131 -24.35 -28.93 13.96
C ILE A 131 -23.01 -28.66 14.65
N PRO A 132 -22.79 -29.12 15.90
CA PRO A 132 -21.50 -28.96 16.57
C PRO A 132 -20.40 -29.77 15.87
N SER A 133 -19.21 -29.18 15.70
CA SER A 133 -18.07 -29.88 15.12
C SER A 133 -17.50 -30.88 16.14
N GLY A 134 -17.41 -32.16 15.75
CA GLY A 134 -16.88 -33.24 16.60
C GLY A 134 -17.92 -34.24 17.13
N SER A 135 -19.21 -34.10 16.82
CA SER A 135 -20.18 -35.16 17.11
C SER A 135 -20.03 -36.33 16.13
N SER A 136 -19.20 -37.31 16.51
CA SER A 136 -19.31 -38.69 16.01
C SER A 136 -20.62 -39.29 16.50
N ALA A 137 -21.74 -38.86 15.94
CA ALA A 137 -23.04 -39.15 16.53
C ALA A 137 -24.01 -39.54 15.42
N GLY A 138 -24.40 -40.81 15.43
CA GLY A 138 -25.21 -41.47 14.40
C GLY A 138 -26.58 -40.80 14.13
N PRO A 139 -27.40 -41.40 13.25
CA PRO A 139 -28.58 -40.76 12.65
C PRO A 139 -29.61 -40.19 13.65
N ILE A 140 -29.63 -40.69 14.88
CA ILE A 140 -30.54 -40.25 15.95
C ILE A 140 -30.18 -38.85 16.46
N THR A 141 -28.90 -38.48 16.46
CA THR A 141 -28.41 -37.18 16.92
C THR A 141 -28.84 -36.04 15.99
N MET A 142 -28.96 -36.34 14.69
CA MET A 142 -29.44 -35.38 13.69
C MET A 142 -30.93 -35.08 13.87
N VAL A 143 -31.71 -36.06 14.34
CA VAL A 143 -33.12 -35.87 14.69
C VAL A 143 -33.26 -35.06 15.98
N VAL A 144 -32.45 -35.34 17.00
CA VAL A 144 -32.44 -34.57 18.26
C VAL A 144 -31.97 -33.13 18.03
N ALA A 145 -30.95 -32.91 17.18
CA ALA A 145 -30.50 -31.58 16.79
C ALA A 145 -31.58 -30.82 16.00
N ARG A 146 -32.32 -31.47 15.09
CA ARG A 146 -33.45 -30.85 14.39
C ARG A 146 -34.60 -30.49 15.32
N VAL A 147 -34.91 -31.33 16.31
CA VAL A 147 -35.95 -31.05 17.31
C VAL A 147 -35.52 -29.93 18.26
N ALA A 148 -34.26 -29.94 18.71
CA ALA A 148 -33.68 -28.86 19.51
C ALA A 148 -33.61 -27.52 18.72
N ALA A 149 -33.30 -27.57 17.43
CA ALA A 149 -33.33 -26.40 16.55
C ALA A 149 -34.75 -25.86 16.33
N ALA A 150 -35.74 -26.75 16.20
CA ALA A 150 -37.14 -26.36 16.09
C ALA A 150 -37.72 -25.77 17.41
N LEU A 151 -37.18 -26.19 18.55
CA LEU A 151 -37.59 -25.70 19.89
C LEU A 151 -36.88 -24.41 20.31
N ARG A 152 -35.79 -24.01 19.66
CA ARG A 152 -35.02 -22.80 20.03
C ARG A 152 -35.59 -21.50 19.44
N VAL A 153 -36.91 -21.38 19.39
CA VAL A 153 -37.60 -20.14 19.03
C VAL A 153 -38.03 -19.43 20.31
N ARG A 154 -37.38 -18.28 20.55
CA ARG A 154 -37.73 -17.22 21.53
C ARG A 154 -37.52 -17.57 23.00
N GLU A 155 -36.25 -17.60 23.40
CA GLU A 155 -35.87 -17.03 24.69
C GLU A 155 -34.73 -16.03 24.47
N ASP A 156 -34.94 -14.84 25.01
CA ASP A 156 -34.19 -13.64 24.71
C ASP A 156 -32.84 -13.58 25.44
N ALA A 157 -31.90 -12.87 24.82
CA ALA A 157 -30.77 -12.16 25.43
C ALA A 157 -29.68 -13.00 26.13
N GLY A 158 -28.69 -13.41 25.33
CA GLY A 158 -27.35 -13.77 25.79
C GLY A 158 -26.34 -13.72 24.64
N SER A 159 -25.85 -12.52 24.30
CA SER A 159 -24.72 -12.13 23.42
C SER A 159 -24.46 -12.83 22.07
N GLY A 160 -25.30 -13.75 21.61
CA GLY A 160 -25.19 -14.40 20.30
C GLY A 160 -26.47 -14.20 19.51
N GLY A 161 -26.48 -13.20 18.62
CA GLY A 161 -27.60 -12.99 17.71
C GLY A 161 -27.81 -14.21 16.81
N SER A 162 -29.05 -14.42 16.36
CA SER A 162 -29.37 -15.42 15.33
C SER A 162 -28.39 -15.30 14.15
N ILE A 163 -28.03 -16.43 13.52
CA ILE A 163 -27.15 -16.44 12.34
C ILE A 163 -27.58 -15.42 11.27
N GLU A 164 -28.88 -15.18 11.13
CA GLU A 164 -29.42 -14.19 10.21
C GLU A 164 -29.04 -12.75 10.60
N SER A 165 -29.07 -12.44 11.89
CA SER A 165 -28.64 -11.13 12.40
C SER A 165 -27.13 -10.94 12.22
N THR A 166 -26.34 -12.00 12.38
CA THR A 166 -24.89 -11.96 12.16
C THR A 166 -24.58 -11.75 10.68
N LEU A 167 -25.23 -12.48 9.78
CA LEU A 167 -25.08 -12.31 8.33
C LEU A 167 -25.45 -10.88 7.89
N ALA A 168 -26.53 -10.31 8.45
CA ALA A 168 -26.91 -8.92 8.18
C ALA A 168 -25.85 -7.92 8.69
N ARG A 169 -25.26 -8.15 9.88
CA ARG A 169 -24.14 -7.32 10.39
C ARG A 169 -22.90 -7.43 9.51
N VAL A 170 -22.54 -8.64 9.09
CA VAL A 170 -21.40 -8.90 8.20
C VAL A 170 -21.55 -8.15 6.87
N GLN A 171 -22.75 -8.16 6.26
CA GLN A 171 -23.03 -7.37 5.07
C GLN A 171 -22.88 -5.86 5.32
N GLY A 172 -23.38 -5.36 6.45
CA GLY A 172 -23.24 -3.96 6.85
C GLY A 172 -21.78 -3.55 7.04
N LEU A 173 -20.97 -4.41 7.66
CA LEU A 173 -19.54 -4.18 7.88
C LEU A 173 -18.77 -4.12 6.55
N ILE A 174 -19.08 -5.00 5.60
CA ILE A 174 -18.47 -4.94 4.25
C ILE A 174 -18.84 -3.64 3.53
N ALA A 175 -20.09 -3.19 3.67
CA ALA A 175 -20.53 -1.91 3.11
C ALA A 175 -19.86 -0.70 3.78
N ALA A 176 -19.52 -0.80 5.06
CA ALA A 176 -18.79 0.21 5.83
C ALA A 176 -17.26 0.17 5.65
N ASP A 177 -16.75 -0.72 4.79
CA ASP A 177 -15.32 -0.98 4.59
C ASP A 177 -14.58 -1.62 5.77
N GLU A 178 -15.32 -2.23 6.69
CA GLU A 178 -14.80 -2.93 7.87
C GLU A 178 -14.67 -4.44 7.62
N VAL A 179 -13.92 -4.81 6.58
CA VAL A 179 -13.80 -6.21 6.13
C VAL A 179 -13.16 -7.11 7.18
N VAL A 180 -12.22 -6.59 7.99
CA VAL A 180 -11.60 -7.35 9.10
C VAL A 180 -12.63 -7.72 10.17
N ALA A 181 -13.48 -6.76 10.55
CA ALA A 181 -14.54 -6.99 11.52
C ALA A 181 -15.59 -7.95 10.96
N ALA A 182 -15.94 -7.83 9.68
CA ALA A 182 -16.85 -8.74 8.99
C ALA A 182 -16.35 -10.20 9.03
N ALA A 183 -15.05 -10.40 8.79
CA ALA A 183 -14.42 -11.71 8.84
C ALA A 183 -14.44 -12.30 10.26
N ALA A 184 -14.12 -11.51 11.28
CA ALA A 184 -14.15 -11.95 12.68
C ALA A 184 -15.57 -12.29 13.16
N GLU A 185 -16.55 -11.45 12.85
CA GLU A 185 -17.95 -11.64 13.24
C GLU A 185 -18.53 -12.94 12.67
N LEU A 186 -18.21 -13.27 11.41
CA LEU A 186 -18.66 -14.51 10.78
C LEU A 186 -17.91 -15.75 11.31
N GLU A 187 -16.60 -15.63 11.54
CA GLU A 187 -15.79 -16.71 12.10
C GLU A 187 -16.26 -17.08 13.51
N ASP A 188 -16.49 -16.10 14.37
CA ASP A 188 -16.95 -16.30 15.74
C ASP A 188 -18.36 -16.92 15.79
N ALA A 189 -19.24 -16.52 14.87
CA ALA A 189 -20.59 -17.10 14.77
C ALA A 189 -20.60 -18.56 14.33
N CYS A 190 -19.59 -19.01 13.58
CA CYS A 190 -19.49 -20.38 13.08
C CYS A 190 -18.47 -21.25 13.82
N LYS A 191 -17.78 -20.69 14.81
CA LYS A 191 -16.78 -21.39 15.62
C LYS A 191 -17.39 -22.57 16.37
N GLY A 192 -16.74 -23.74 16.27
CA GLY A 192 -17.22 -24.96 16.93
C GLY A 192 -18.43 -25.62 16.24
N THR A 193 -18.76 -25.21 15.02
CA THR A 193 -19.84 -25.80 14.22
C THR A 193 -19.31 -26.47 12.95
N ALA A 194 -20.15 -27.26 12.29
CA ALA A 194 -19.82 -27.86 11.00
C ALA A 194 -19.74 -26.83 9.86
N ALA A 195 -20.20 -25.58 10.08
CA ALA A 195 -20.07 -24.48 9.12
C ALA A 195 -18.65 -23.89 9.07
N ALA A 196 -17.84 -24.09 10.12
CA ALA A 196 -16.51 -23.52 10.27
C ALA A 196 -15.58 -23.70 9.05
N PRO A 197 -15.43 -24.90 8.43
CA PRO A 197 -14.53 -25.05 7.28
C PRO A 197 -14.98 -24.27 6.04
N ILE A 198 -16.28 -24.25 5.75
CA ILE A 198 -16.84 -23.56 4.57
C ILE A 198 -16.74 -22.04 4.74
N VAL A 199 -17.12 -21.56 5.94
CA VAL A 199 -16.97 -20.16 6.31
C VAL A 199 -15.50 -19.74 6.37
N GLY A 200 -14.60 -20.65 6.75
CA GLY A 200 -13.17 -20.41 6.84
C GLY A 200 -12.53 -19.99 5.51
N GLU A 201 -13.00 -20.52 4.37
CA GLU A 201 -12.52 -20.11 3.05
C GLU A 201 -12.92 -18.67 2.73
N TRP A 202 -14.17 -18.31 3.02
CA TRP A 202 -14.65 -16.93 2.86
C TRP A 202 -13.92 -15.97 3.80
N VAL A 203 -13.73 -16.35 5.07
CA VAL A 203 -13.00 -15.57 6.07
C VAL A 203 -11.56 -15.35 5.65
N LYS A 204 -10.91 -16.37 5.07
CA LYS A 204 -9.56 -16.24 4.51
C LYS A 204 -9.53 -15.22 3.37
N ALA A 205 -10.46 -15.31 2.42
CA ALA A 205 -10.54 -14.37 1.31
C ALA A 205 -10.80 -12.92 1.79
N ALA A 206 -11.67 -12.74 2.79
CA ALA A 206 -11.94 -11.45 3.41
C ALA A 206 -10.68 -10.87 4.10
N ARG A 207 -9.91 -11.70 4.81
CA ARG A 207 -8.65 -11.29 5.45
C ARG A 207 -7.56 -10.93 4.44
N GLU A 208 -7.41 -11.73 3.39
CA GLU A 208 -6.50 -11.42 2.29
C GLU A 208 -6.87 -10.08 1.65
N ARG A 209 -8.16 -9.84 1.39
CA ARG A 209 -8.66 -8.56 0.88
C ARG A 209 -8.31 -7.39 1.80
N ALA A 210 -8.57 -7.52 3.09
CA ALA A 210 -8.28 -6.48 4.08
C ALA A 210 -6.77 -6.18 4.20
N LEU A 211 -5.93 -7.20 4.13
CA LEU A 211 -4.47 -7.04 4.16
C LEU A 211 -3.97 -6.23 2.95
N VAL A 212 -4.53 -6.50 1.77
CA VAL A 212 -4.18 -5.71 0.57
C VAL A 212 -4.67 -4.27 0.69
N ASP A 213 -5.87 -4.04 1.23
CA ASP A 213 -6.37 -2.67 1.46
C ASP A 213 -5.47 -1.89 2.43
N GLN A 214 -5.00 -2.54 3.51
CA GLN A 214 -4.03 -1.94 4.42
C GLN A 214 -2.70 -1.63 3.73
N THR A 215 -2.20 -2.57 2.92
CA THR A 215 -0.96 -2.40 2.16
C THR A 215 -1.08 -1.23 1.18
N LEU A 216 -2.21 -1.11 0.49
CA LEU A 216 -2.50 -0.01 -0.42
C LEU A 216 -2.50 1.33 0.31
N SER A 217 -3.11 1.40 1.50
CA SER A 217 -3.12 2.62 2.32
C SER A 217 -1.71 3.07 2.70
N VAL A 218 -0.82 2.14 3.06
CA VAL A 218 0.59 2.44 3.36
C VAL A 218 1.31 2.99 2.11
N LEU A 219 1.10 2.37 0.95
CA LEU A 219 1.72 2.82 -0.30
C LEU A 219 1.21 4.22 -0.72
N GLN A 220 -0.08 4.50 -0.56
CA GLN A 220 -0.67 5.81 -0.80
C GLN A 220 -0.09 6.87 0.15
N ALA A 221 0.02 6.55 1.45
CA ALA A 221 0.63 7.44 2.43
C ALA A 221 2.10 7.76 2.10
N GLN A 222 2.85 6.76 1.62
CA GLN A 222 4.22 6.95 1.17
C GLN A 222 4.30 7.87 -0.05
N ALA A 223 3.41 7.69 -1.04
CA ALA A 223 3.36 8.56 -2.22
C ALA A 223 3.09 10.03 -1.85
N ILE A 224 2.17 10.26 -0.92
CA ILE A 224 1.86 11.60 -0.39
C ILE A 224 3.07 12.19 0.34
N THR A 225 3.73 11.39 1.19
CA THR A 225 4.88 11.82 1.99
C THR A 225 6.06 12.22 1.11
N LEU A 226 6.37 11.42 0.08
CA LEU A 226 7.42 11.75 -0.89
C LEU A 226 7.08 13.02 -1.67
N THR A 227 5.82 13.17 -2.09
CA THR A 227 5.37 14.38 -2.77
C THR A 227 5.56 15.63 -1.90
N ALA A 228 5.16 15.55 -0.62
CA ALA A 228 5.35 16.64 0.33
C ALA A 228 6.83 17.00 0.51
N ALA A 229 7.70 15.99 0.65
CA ALA A 229 9.14 16.19 0.83
C ALA A 229 9.76 17.00 -0.32
N TYR A 230 9.45 16.65 -1.57
CA TYR A 230 9.98 17.35 -2.75
C TYR A 230 9.39 18.74 -2.98
N THR A 231 8.17 19.01 -2.49
CA THR A 231 7.57 20.35 -2.58
C THR A 231 8.02 21.32 -1.48
N SER A 232 8.65 20.80 -0.42
CA SER A 232 9.09 21.59 0.75
C SER A 232 10.57 22.03 0.71
N GLN A 233 11.31 21.61 -0.32
CA GLN A 233 12.69 22.02 -0.61
C GLN A 233 12.72 23.16 -1.63
#